data_AF-A0A146GBS0-F1
#
_entry.id   AF-A0A146GBS0-F1
#
_cell.length_a   1.000
_cell.length_b   1.000
_cell.length_c   1.000
_cell.angle_alpha   90.00
_cell.angle_beta   90.00
_cell.angle_gamma   90.00
#
_symmetry.space_group_name_H-M   'P 1'
#
loop_
_entity.id
_entity.type
_entity.pdbx_description
1 polymer ?
#
loop_
_entity_poly.entity_id
_entity_poly.type
_entity_poly.pdbx_seq_one_letter_code
_entity_poly.pdbx_strand_id
1 'polypeptide(L)'
;MKAVFTDREPARVGYFQSVLDNAGILTYVRNQVTNTTGVEMPSGIFFPLLCAVNDGDYDRAVALILEMRDGTPAHLPERTCGSCG
;
A
#
# COMPACT_ATOMS: atom_id res chain seq x y z
N MET A 1 -12.95 4.91 4.82
CA MET A 1 -11.56 4.39 4.85
C MET A 1 -11.58 2.91 5.19
N LYS A 2 -11.05 2.07 4.30
CA LYS A 2 -11.03 0.61 4.43
C LYS A 2 -9.64 0.04 4.14
N ALA A 3 -9.26 -0.99 4.90
CA ALA A 3 -8.01 -1.71 4.70
C ALA A 3 -8.08 -2.60 3.46
N VAL A 4 -7.17 -2.38 2.51
CA VAL A 4 -7.10 -3.10 1.23
C VAL A 4 -6.00 -4.16 1.23
N PHE A 5 -4.91 -3.93 1.96
CA PHE A 5 -3.78 -4.85 2.00
C PHE A 5 -3.02 -4.75 3.33
N THR A 6 -2.52 -5.87 3.83
CA THR A 6 -1.67 -5.94 5.01
C THR A 6 -0.55 -6.93 4.75
N ASP A 7 0.67 -6.56 5.07
CA ASP A 7 1.81 -7.45 4.98
C ASP A 7 2.81 -7.10 6.08
N ARG A 8 3.61 -8.06 6.52
CA ARG A 8 4.69 -7.84 7.47
C ARG A 8 5.83 -7.04 6.87
N GLU A 9 5.99 -7.13 5.55
CA GLU A 9 7.06 -6.50 4.80
C GLU A 9 6.63 -5.10 4.35
N PRO A 10 7.15 -4.02 4.98
CA PRO A 10 6.79 -2.64 4.62
C PRO A 10 7.13 -2.31 3.16
N ALA A 11 8.14 -2.95 2.56
CA ALA A 11 8.47 -2.76 1.15
C ALA A 11 7.32 -3.19 0.21
N ARG A 12 6.61 -4.28 0.53
CA ARG A 12 5.46 -4.73 -0.26
C ARG A 12 4.28 -3.77 -0.11
N VAL A 13 4.05 -3.30 1.12
CA VAL A 13 3.01 -2.30 1.40
C VAL A 13 3.28 -0.99 0.63
N GLY A 14 4.52 -0.51 0.63
CA GLY A 14 4.94 0.67 -0.13
C GLY A 14 4.86 0.49 -1.65
N TYR A 15 5.13 -0.72 -2.16
CA TYR A 15 4.92 -1.05 -3.57
C TYR A 15 3.44 -0.89 -3.96
N PHE A 16 2.52 -1.56 -3.26
CA PHE A 16 1.09 -1.43 -3.55
C PHE A 16 0.55 -0.03 -3.29
N GLN A 17 1.10 0.70 -2.31
CA GLN A 17 0.78 2.11 -2.11
C GLN A 17 1.10 2.94 -3.36
N SER A 18 2.29 2.72 -3.95
CA SER A 18 2.73 3.42 -5.16
C SER A 18 1.88 3.05 -6.38
N VAL A 19 1.48 1.78 -6.50
CA VAL A 19 0.56 1.28 -7.55
C VAL A 19 -0.79 2.00 -7.45
N LEU A 20 -1.35 2.08 -6.25
CA LEU A 20 -2.65 2.71 -6.02
C LEU A 20 -2.58 4.24 -6.20
N ASP A 21 -1.51 4.88 -5.73
CA ASP A 21 -1.27 6.32 -5.97
C ASP A 21 -1.16 6.62 -7.46
N ASN A 22 -0.47 5.77 -8.22
CA ASN A 22 -0.36 5.88 -9.67
C ASN A 22 -1.72 5.76 -10.38
N ALA A 23 -2.60 4.89 -9.87
CA ALA A 23 -3.99 4.78 -10.34
C ALA A 23 -4.90 5.95 -9.92
N GLY A 24 -4.37 6.93 -9.17
CA GLY A 24 -5.10 8.08 -8.64
C GLY A 24 -5.93 7.76 -7.39
N ILE A 25 -5.65 6.64 -6.72
CA ILE A 25 -6.37 6.21 -5.53
C ILE A 25 -5.64 6.73 -4.29
N LEU A 26 -6.33 7.56 -3.50
CA LEU A 26 -5.77 8.09 -2.26
C LEU A 26 -5.64 6.98 -1.22
N THR A 27 -4.40 6.68 -0.82
CA THR A 27 -4.09 5.62 0.14
C THR A 27 -3.40 6.14 1.39
N TYR A 28 -3.55 5.40 2.48
CA TYR A 28 -2.96 5.69 3.78
C TYR A 28 -2.37 4.42 4.38
N VAL A 29 -1.07 4.45 4.72
CA VAL A 29 -0.42 3.32 5.39
C VAL A 29 -0.44 3.54 6.90
N ARG A 30 -1.16 2.68 7.60
CA ARG A 30 -1.18 2.63 9.07
C ARG A 30 -0.03 1.74 9.54
N ASN A 31 0.60 2.10 10.66
CA ASN A 31 1.73 1.36 11.25
C ASN A 31 2.97 1.26 10.35
N GLN A 32 3.24 2.28 9.52
CA GLN A 32 4.39 2.29 8.61
C GLN A 32 5.76 2.30 9.33
N VAL A 33 5.77 2.70 10.61
CA VAL A 33 6.97 2.82 11.45
C VAL A 33 6.77 2.00 12.73
N THR A 34 6.80 0.68 12.64
CA THR A 34 7.08 -0.17 13.81
C THR A 34 8.59 -0.17 14.05
N ASN A 35 9.10 0.98 14.51
CA ASN A 35 10.47 1.09 14.99
C ASN A 35 10.63 0.12 16.16
N THR A 36 11.26 -1.01 15.87
CA THR A 36 11.71 -1.98 16.87
C THR A 36 12.93 -1.39 17.55
N THR A 37 12.74 -0.33 18.33
CA THR A 37 13.76 0.24 19.21
C THR A 37 13.18 0.32 20.61
N GLY A 38 13.18 -0.83 21.27
CA GLY A 38 13.03 -0.97 22.71
C GLY A 38 11.61 -0.84 23.25
N VAL A 39 11.37 -1.58 24.34
CA VAL A 39 10.25 -1.43 25.28
C VAL A 39 8.96 -2.15 24.83
N GLU A 40 8.94 -3.46 25.13
CA GLU A 40 7.79 -4.19 25.71
C GLU A 40 6.37 -3.80 25.24
N MET A 41 6.08 -3.96 23.95
CA MET A 41 4.70 -3.87 23.46
C MET A 41 3.91 -5.17 23.72
N PRO A 42 2.68 -5.09 24.27
CA PRO A 42 1.84 -6.25 24.52
C PRO A 42 1.35 -6.82 23.19
N SER A 43 1.84 -8.02 22.82
CA SER A 43 1.26 -9.04 21.93
C SER A 43 0.24 -8.56 20.87
N GLY A 44 0.52 -7.47 20.17
CA GLY A 44 -0.28 -6.93 19.10
C GLY A 44 0.54 -7.00 17.84
N ILE A 45 0.13 -7.80 16.87
CA ILE A 45 0.83 -7.92 15.61
C ILE A 45 0.58 -6.63 14.81
N PHE A 46 1.46 -5.65 14.94
CA PHE A 46 1.38 -4.37 14.25
C PHE A 46 2.05 -4.47 12.87
N PHE A 47 1.37 -5.11 11.93
CA PHE A 47 1.80 -5.10 10.54
C PHE A 47 1.42 -3.78 9.85
N PRO A 48 2.24 -3.29 8.90
CA PRO A 48 1.88 -2.16 8.06
C PRO A 48 0.63 -2.50 7.23
N LEU A 49 -0.35 -1.61 7.32
CA LEU A 49 -1.70 -1.79 6.79
C LEU A 49 -1.97 -0.69 5.76
N LEU A 50 -2.15 -1.07 4.50
CA LEU A 50 -2.57 -0.18 3.43
C LEU A 50 -4.08 -0.02 3.46
N CYS A 51 -4.53 1.22 3.57
CA CYS A 51 -5.94 1.58 3.55
C CYS A 51 -6.26 2.50 2.37
N ALA A 52 -7.36 2.24 1.67
CA ALA A 52 -7.97 3.23 0.79
C ALA A 52 -8.69 4.26 1.65
N VAL A 53 -8.39 5.55 1.43
CA VAL A 53 -9.03 6.64 2.19
C VAL A 53 -10.51 6.72 1.84
N ASN A 54 -10.81 6.65 0.54
CA ASN A 54 -12.16 6.67 0.02
C ASN A 54 -12.74 5.26 -0.10
N ASP A 55 -13.97 5.07 0.37
CA ASP A 55 -14.66 3.78 0.33
C ASP A 55 -15.11 3.42 -1.09
N GLY A 56 -15.34 4.41 -1.97
CA GLY A 56 -15.66 4.18 -3.38
C GLY A 56 -14.50 3.60 -4.20
N ASP A 57 -13.26 3.86 -3.79
CA ASP A 57 -12.06 3.35 -4.46
C ASP A 57 -11.59 2.00 -3.88
N TYR A 58 -12.26 1.49 -2.84
CA TYR A 58 -11.90 0.23 -2.18
C TYR A 58 -11.92 -0.96 -3.15
N ASP A 59 -13.01 -1.11 -3.91
CA ASP A 59 -13.19 -2.23 -4.83
C ASP A 59 -12.12 -2.20 -5.93
N ARG A 60 -11.88 -1.01 -6.49
CA ARG A 60 -10.87 -0.76 -7.50
C ARG A 60 -9.44 -0.99 -6.97
N ALA A 61 -9.18 -0.63 -5.71
CA ALA A 61 -7.90 -0.88 -5.07
C ALA A 61 -7.64 -2.38 -4.86
N VAL A 62 -8.64 -3.13 -4.41
CA VAL A 62 -8.54 -4.59 -4.25
C VAL A 62 -8.34 -5.27 -5.61
N ALA A 63 -9.08 -4.85 -6.64
CA ALA A 63 -8.91 -5.37 -8.00
C ALA A 63 -7.47 -5.18 -8.51
N LEU A 64 -6.90 -3.97 -8.40
CA LEU A 64 -5.52 -3.70 -8.81
C LEU A 64 -4.49 -4.55 -8.05
N ILE A 65 -4.68 -4.73 -6.74
CA ILE A 65 -3.79 -5.57 -5.92
C ILE A 65 -3.87 -7.04 -6.37
N LEU A 66 -5.07 -7.54 -6.71
CA LEU A 66 -5.26 -8.89 -7.21
C LEU A 66 -4.64 -9.08 -8.60
N GLU A 67 -4.85 -8.15 -9.54
CA GLU A 67 -4.25 -8.20 -10.88
C GLU A 67 -2.72 -8.28 -10.83
N MET A 68 -2.11 -7.46 -9.97
CA MET A 68 -0.65 -7.46 -9.76
C MET A 68 -0.14 -8.73 -9.07
N ARG A 69 -0.95 -9.36 -8.21
CA ARG A 69 -0.61 -10.60 -7.53
C ARG A 69 -0.68 -11.81 -8.46
N ASP A 70 -1.66 -11.84 -9.36
CA ASP A 70 -1.84 -12.91 -10.35
C ASP A 70 -0.84 -12.80 -11.53
N GLY A 71 0.04 -11.79 -11.50
CA GLY A 71 1.12 -11.65 -12.47
C GLY A 71 0.68 -11.11 -13.82
N THR A 72 -0.51 -10.50 -13.91
CA THR A 72 -0.87 -9.66 -15.06
C THR A 72 -0.22 -8.30 -14.81
N PRO A 73 0.84 -7.92 -15.54
CA PRO A 73 1.50 -6.64 -15.29
C PRO A 73 0.50 -5.53 -15.61
N ALA A 74 -0.04 -4.89 -14.58
CA ALA A 74 -0.74 -3.64 -14.76
C ALA A 74 0.29 -2.70 -15.39
N HIS A 75 -0.04 -2.19 -16.58
CA HIS A 75 0.78 -1.27 -17.35
C HIS A 75 0.82 0.06 -16.58
N LEU A 76 1.59 0.11 -15.50
CA LEU A 76 1.72 1.29 -14.66
C LEU A 76 2.48 2.31 -15.50
N PRO A 77 1.89 3.47 -15.80
CA PRO A 77 2.63 4.53 -16.48
C PRO A 77 3.88 4.86 -15.68
N GLU A 78 5.03 4.65 -16.31
CA GLU A 78 6.33 5.10 -15.83
C GLU A 78 6.23 6.60 -15.59
N ARG A 79 6.15 7.00 -14.32
CA ARG A 79 6.19 8.42 -13.98
C ARG A 79 7.62 8.89 -14.16
N THR A 80 7.87 9.56 -15.28
CA THR A 80 9.02 10.45 -15.42
C THR A 80 8.82 11.58 -14.41
N CYS A 81 9.71 11.66 -13.41
CA CYS A 81 9.72 12.78 -12.50
C CYS A 81 10.03 14.04 -13.33
N GLY A 82 9.14 15.03 -13.34
CA GLY A 82 9.38 16.30 -14.06
C GLY A 82 10.58 17.10 -13.54
N SER A 83 11.25 16.64 -12.48
CA SER A 83 12.42 17.29 -11.86
C SER A 83 13.73 16.48 -11.99
N CYS A 84 13.69 15.24 -12.45
CA CYS A 84 14.90 14.44 -12.70
C CYS A 84 14.62 13.44 -13.82
N GLY A 85 15.08 13.78 -15.02
CA GLY A 85 15.25 12.84 -16.13
C GLY A 85 16.64 12.22 -16.07
#